data_AF-A0AAN1ENN2-F1
#
_entry.id   AF-A0AAN1ENN2-F1
#
_cell.length_a   1.000
_cell.length_b   1.000
_cell.length_c   1.000
_cell.angle_alpha   90.00
_cell.angle_beta   90.00
_cell.angle_gamma   90.00
#
_symmetry.space_group_name_H-M   'P 1'
#
loop_
_entity.id
_entity.type
_entity.pdbx_description
1 polymer ?
#
loop_
_entity_poly.entity_id
_entity_poly.type
_entity_poly.pdbx_seq_one_letter_code
_entity_poly.pdbx_strand_id
1 'polypeptide(L)' 'MHQFLETTFGPEELDILDSVLEEWRAQRAFPKDSPDVELAAAVMFHLFREGNRTVETLNVAASEHRALSDL' A
#
# COMPACT_ATOMS: atom_id res chain seq x y z
N MET A 1 8.80 20.48 -9.10
CA MET A 1 7.97 19.39 -8.55
C MET A 1 8.79 18.67 -7.47
N HIS A 2 8.90 19.25 -6.27
CA HIS A 2 9.92 18.87 -5.27
C HIS A 2 9.34 18.73 -3.85
N GLN A 3 8.25 18.00 -3.66
CA GLN A 3 7.73 17.71 -2.30
C GLN A 3 7.22 16.28 -2.12
N PHE A 4 7.52 15.37 -3.06
CA PHE A 4 7.07 13.97 -2.97
C PHE A 4 8.01 13.07 -2.16
N LEU A 5 9.21 13.55 -1.77
CA LEU A 5 10.30 12.75 -1.21
C LEU A 5 10.76 13.17 0.21
N GLU A 6 10.07 14.10 0.88
CA GLU A 6 10.51 14.58 2.22
C GLU A 6 10.02 13.72 3.40
N THR A 7 9.26 12.65 3.15
CA THR A 7 9.07 11.58 4.14
C THR A 7 9.96 10.41 3.74
N THR A 8 11.18 10.39 4.30
CA THR A 8 12.01 9.19 4.30
C THR A 8 11.24 8.12 5.05
N PHE A 9 10.57 7.21 4.34
CA PHE A 9 9.98 6.03 4.95
C PHE A 9 11.10 5.25 5.66
N GLY A 10 10.97 5.10 6.97
CA GLY A 10 11.84 4.26 7.76
C GLY A 10 11.68 2.78 7.40
N PRO A 11 12.63 1.92 7.81
CA PRO A 11 12.53 0.47 7.58
C PRO A 11 11.26 -0.13 8.17
N GLU A 12 10.74 0.44 9.26
CA GLU A 12 9.48 0.01 9.88
C GLU A 12 8.25 0.33 9.01
N GLU A 13 8.25 1.47 8.33
CA GLU A 13 7.12 1.86 7.48
C GLU A 13 7.10 1.03 6.19
N LEU A 14 8.28 0.69 5.66
CA LEU A 14 8.41 -0.25 4.54
C LEU A 14 7.96 -1.66 4.93
N ASP A 15 8.27 -2.12 6.14
CA ASP A 15 7.83 -3.43 6.66
C ASP A 15 6.31 -3.52 6.80
N ILE A 16 5.68 -2.43 7.27
CA ILE A 16 4.21 -2.31 7.33
C ILE A 16 3.59 -2.39 5.93
N LEU A 17 4.13 -1.63 4.97
CA LEU A 17 3.65 -1.62 3.60
C LEU A 17 3.84 -2.98 2.92
N ASP A 18 5.00 -3.61 3.09
CA ASP A 18 5.30 -4.93 2.52
C ASP A 18 4.37 -5.99 3.10
N SER A 19 4.13 -5.98 4.42
CA SER A 19 3.19 -6.88 5.09
C SER A 19 1.76 -6.74 4.56
N VAL A 20 1.24 -5.51 4.44
CA VAL A 20 -0.12 -5.26 3.94
C VAL A 20 -0.22 -5.62 2.45
N LEU A 21 0.79 -5.28 1.65
CA LEU A 21 0.83 -5.58 0.23
C LEU A 21 0.90 -7.09 -0.01
N GLU A 22 1.71 -7.81 0.76
CA GLU A 22 1.85 -9.25 0.63
C GLU A 22 0.56 -9.97 1.05
N GLU A 23 -0.12 -9.50 2.11
CA GLU A 23 -1.42 -10.02 2.51
C GLU A 23 -2.51 -9.74 1.48
N TRP A 24 -2.60 -8.52 0.96
CA TRP A 24 -3.55 -8.14 -0.09
C TRP A 24 -3.32 -8.96 -1.37
N ARG A 25 -2.06 -9.11 -1.77
CA ARG A 25 -1.65 -9.91 -2.92
C ARG A 25 -1.99 -11.39 -2.71
N ALA A 26 -1.75 -11.93 -1.52
CA ALA A 26 -2.03 -13.33 -1.19
C ALA A 26 -3.52 -13.63 -1.27
N GLN A 27 -4.37 -12.72 -0.79
CA GLN A 27 -5.82 -12.84 -0.87
C GLN A 27 -6.34 -12.89 -2.32
N ARG A 28 -5.65 -12.22 -3.24
CA ARG A 28 -6.05 -12.11 -4.66
C ARG A 28 -5.26 -13.01 -5.60
N ALA A 29 -4.29 -13.75 -5.08
CA ALA A 29 -3.39 -14.61 -5.83
C ALA A 29 -2.67 -13.90 -7.01
N PHE A 30 -2.38 -12.60 -6.87
CA PHE A 30 -1.66 -11.85 -7.92
C PHE A 30 -0.17 -12.24 -7.98
N PRO A 31 0.46 -12.25 -9.17
CA PRO A 31 1.90 -12.38 -9.30
C PRO A 31 2.61 -11.12 -8.77
N LYS A 32 3.83 -11.25 -8.19
CA LYS A 32 4.60 -10.08 -7.69
C LYS A 32 4.89 -9.06 -8.80
N ASP A 33 4.89 -9.51 -10.05
CA ASP A 33 5.15 -8.74 -11.26
C ASP A 33 3.87 -8.17 -11.90
N SER A 34 2.71 -8.29 -11.23
CA SER A 34 1.47 -7.72 -11.79
C SER A 34 1.53 -6.19 -11.69
N PRO A 35 1.12 -5.46 -12.76
CA PRO A 35 0.95 -4.01 -12.67
C PRO A 35 -0.05 -3.61 -11.57
N ASP A 36 -0.96 -4.51 -11.21
CA ASP A 36 -1.92 -4.35 -10.11
C ASP A 36 -1.22 -4.30 -8.74
N VAL A 37 -0.13 -5.04 -8.56
CA VAL A 37 0.67 -5.02 -7.32
C VAL A 37 1.46 -3.74 -7.21
N GLU A 38 2.03 -3.25 -8.31
CA GLU A 38 2.70 -1.93 -8.35
C GLU A 38 1.71 -0.80 -8.07
N LEU A 39 0.51 -0.87 -8.65
CA LEU A 39 -0.57 0.08 -8.38
C LEU A 39 -1.03 0.00 -6.93
N ALA A 40 -1.18 -1.20 -6.37
CA ALA A 40 -1.52 -1.40 -4.96
C ALA A 40 -0.50 -0.79 -4.03
N ALA A 41 0.79 -1.01 -4.30
CA ALA A 41 1.86 -0.37 -3.54
C ALA A 41 1.73 1.15 -3.60
N ALA A 42 1.60 1.73 -4.79
CA ALA A 42 1.42 3.18 -4.97
C ALA A 42 0.23 3.74 -4.18
N VAL A 43 -0.94 3.08 -4.25
CA VAL A 43 -2.14 3.47 -3.49
C VAL A 43 -1.89 3.39 -1.98
N MET A 44 -1.29 2.30 -1.50
CA MET A 44 -0.95 2.13 -0.09
C MET A 44 0.04 3.21 0.39
N PHE A 45 1.02 3.61 -0.44
CA PHE A 45 1.90 4.74 -0.14
C PHE A 45 1.12 6.05 0.04
N HIS A 46 0.14 6.32 -0.81
CA HIS A 46 -0.70 7.51 -0.70
C HIS A 46 -1.54 7.49 0.59
N LEU A 47 -2.19 6.36 0.88
CA LEU A 47 -3.02 6.17 2.08
C LEU A 47 -2.22 6.30 3.37
N PHE A 48 -1.01 5.74 3.40
CA PHE A 48 -0.12 5.84 4.55
C PHE A 48 0.24 7.30 4.86
N ARG A 49 0.50 8.09 3.81
CA ARG A 49 0.80 9.53 3.93
C ARG A 49 -0.41 10.36 4.36
N GLU A 50 -1.63 9.93 4.04
CA GLU A 50 -2.86 10.58 4.50
C GLU A 50 -3.14 10.38 6.00
N GLY A 51 -2.40 9.48 6.68
CA GLY A 51 -2.51 9.26 8.12
C GLY A 51 -2.73 7.80 8.50
N ASN A 52 -2.87 6.89 7.53
CA ASN A 52 -3.03 5.45 7.75
C ASN A 52 -1.68 4.78 8.05
N ARG A 53 -1.07 5.15 9.18
CA ARG A 53 0.30 4.75 9.54
C ARG A 53 0.43 3.37 10.17
N THR A 54 -0.64 2.58 10.24
CA THR A 54 -0.64 1.25 10.86
C THR A 54 -1.12 0.20 9.87
N VAL A 55 -0.64 -1.04 10.04
CA VAL A 55 -1.08 -2.20 9.23
C VAL A 55 -2.60 -2.30 9.18
N GLU A 56 -3.28 -2.22 10.32
CA GLU A 56 -4.75 -2.28 10.37
C GLU A 56 -5.43 -1.15 9.59
N THR A 57 -5.04 0.10 9.83
CA THR A 57 -5.69 1.26 9.15
C THR A 57 -5.41 1.25 7.66
N LEU A 58 -4.20 0.87 7.27
CA LEU A 58 -3.80 0.78 5.88
C LEU A 58 -4.51 -0.37 5.16
N ASN A 59 -4.70 -1.52 5.81
CA ASN A 59 -5.40 -2.67 5.25
C ASN A 59 -6.90 -2.39 5.07
N VAL A 60 -7.54 -1.76 6.06
CA VAL A 60 -8.92 -1.30 5.94
C VAL A 60 -9.04 -0.28 4.81
N ALA A 61 -8.20 0.74 4.80
CA ALA A 61 -8.22 1.77 3.77
C ALA A 61 -7.93 1.19 2.37
N ALA A 62 -7.02 0.22 2.25
CA ALA A 62 -6.72 -0.47 1.00
C ALA A 62 -7.90 -1.34 0.53
N SER A 63 -8.59 -2.00 1.46
CA SER A 63 -9.79 -2.80 1.16
C SER A 63 -10.97 -1.92 0.75
N GLU A 64 -11.15 -0.76 1.40
CA GLU A 64 -12.18 0.22 1.07
C GLU A 64 -11.82 1.05 -0.18
N HIS A 65 -10.54 1.09 -0.56
CA HIS A 65 -10.11 1.86 -1.73
C HIS A 65 -10.68 1.24 -2.99
N ARG A 66 -11.60 1.94 -3.64
CA ARG A 66 -12.27 1.47 -4.85
C ARG A 66 -11.29 1.06 -5.97
N ALA A 67 -10.15 1.76 -6.09
CA ALA A 67 -9.10 1.40 -7.05
C ALA A 67 -8.46 0.03 -6.78
N LEU A 68 -8.46 -0.41 -5.53
CA LEU A 68 -8.02 -1.75 -5.17
C LEU A 68 -9.21 -2.70 -5.15
N SER A 69 -10.34 -2.37 -4.55
CA SER A 69 -11.53 -3.23 -4.54
C SER A 69 -12.05 -3.64 -5.92
N ASP A 70 -11.79 -2.88 -6.99
CA ASP A 70 -12.25 -3.17 -8.35
C ASP A 70 -11.28 -4.06 -9.17
N LEU A 71 -10.07 -4.33 -8.66
CA LEU A 71 -9.05 -5.19 -9.28
C LEU A 71 -9.23 -6.67 -8.96
#